data_AF-A0A920TU35-F1
#
_entry.id   AF-A0A920TU35-F1
#
_cell.length_a   1.000
_cell.length_b   1.000
_cell.length_c   1.000
_cell.angle_alpha   90.00
_cell.angle_beta   90.00
_cell.angle_gamma   90.00
#
_symmetry.space_group_name_H-M   'P 1'
#
loop_
_entity.id
_entity.type
_entity.pdbx_description
1 polymer ?
#
loop_
_entity_poly.entity_id
_entity_poly.type
_entity_poly.pdbx_seq_one_letter_code
_entity_poly.pdbx_strand_id
1 'polypeptide(L)' 'MLGCNQYVRRDMYPADLEIKSDLEEWPETLSRGGSAIYSPLGECLAGPLWDQEGMLVADLDMQPSHAVNLT' A
#
# COMPACT_ATOMS: atom_id res chain seq x y z
N MET A 1 -0.02 -10.94 -5.71
CA MET A 1 0.95 -10.17 -4.90
C MET A 1 0.20 -9.17 -4.05
N LEU A 2 0.56 -9.01 -2.78
CA LEU A 2 0.01 -7.96 -1.92
C LEU A 2 1.09 -6.92 -1.66
N GLY A 3 0.83 -5.67 -2.06
CA GLY A 3 1.60 -4.51 -1.61
C GLY A 3 0.91 -3.91 -0.39
N CYS A 4 1.61 -3.84 0.74
CA CYS A 4 1.10 -3.23 1.96
C CYS A 4 2.08 -2.12 2.35
N ASN A 5 1.82 -0.90 1.88
CA ASN A 5 2.67 0.25 2.20
C ASN A 5 1.89 1.29 3.00
N GLN A 6 2.57 1.80 4.03
CA GLN A 6 2.05 2.79 4.96
C GLN A 6 1.93 4.17 4.28
N TYR A 7 0.78 4.83 4.47
CA TYR A 7 0.67 6.27 4.26
C TYR A 7 1.04 6.96 5.58
N VAL A 8 2.10 7.77 5.56
CA VAL A 8 2.67 8.38 6.77
C VAL A 8 2.85 9.87 6.56
N ARG A 9 2.20 10.66 7.41
CA ARG A 9 2.40 12.10 7.54
C ARG A 9 3.25 12.39 8.77
N ARG A 10 3.98 13.50 8.73
CA ARG A 10 4.82 13.97 9.85
C ARG A 10 4.04 14.15 11.15
N ASP A 11 2.78 14.58 11.07
CA ASP A 11 1.89 14.80 12.22
C ASP A 11 1.39 13.51 12.89
N MET A 12 1.63 12.34 12.28
CA MET A 12 1.35 11.04 12.87
C MET A 12 2.40 10.62 13.91
N TYR A 13 3.58 11.26 13.92
CA TYR A 13 4.60 11.01 14.94
C TYR A 13 4.26 11.75 16.24
N PRO A 14 4.51 11.13 17.42
CA PRO A 14 4.31 11.78 18.71
C PRO A 14 5.01 13.14 18.81
N ALA A 15 4.36 14.08 19.50
CA ALA A 15 4.89 15.44 19.64
C ALA A 15 6.13 15.51 20.55
N ASP A 16 6.28 14.55 21.46
CA ASP A 16 7.36 14.42 22.45
C ASP A 16 8.52 13.53 21.99
N LEU A 17 8.55 13.19 20.69
CA LEU A 17 9.64 12.42 20.12
C LEU A 17 10.94 13.26 20.12
N GLU A 18 12.06 12.68 20.55
CA GLU A 18 13.35 13.37 20.68
C GLU A 18 13.82 14.05 19.38
N ILE A 19 13.42 13.53 18.22
CA ILE A 19 13.77 14.03 16.88
C ILE A 19 12.77 15.07 16.34
N LYS A 20 11.94 15.68 17.19
CA LYS A 20 10.85 16.56 16.73
C LYS A 20 11.35 17.74 15.88
N SER A 21 12.48 18.34 16.27
CA SER A 21 13.13 19.42 15.50
C SER A 21 13.50 18.97 14.09
N ASP A 22 14.06 17.77 13.97
CA ASP A 22 14.54 17.24 12.69
C ASP A 22 13.37 16.91 11.76
N LEU A 23 12.26 16.42 12.34
CA LEU A 23 11.01 16.18 11.61
C LEU A 23 10.46 17.46 10.97
N GLU A 24 10.65 18.64 11.57
CA GLU A 24 10.14 19.90 11.02
C GLU A 24 10.74 20.24 9.65
N GLU A 25 11.97 19.77 9.39
CA GLU A 25 12.68 19.95 8.12
C GLU A 25 12.29 18.92 7.06
N TRP A 26 11.60 17.84 7.45
CA TRP A 26 11.18 16.78 6.54
C TRP A 26 9.88 17.15 5.79
N PRO A 27 9.60 16.50 4.65
CA PRO A 27 8.34 16.67 3.94
C PRO A 27 7.12 16.37 4.82
N GLU A 28 5.98 17.00 4.52
CA GLU A 28 4.72 16.73 5.24
C GLU A 28 4.31 15.25 5.11
N THR A 29 4.45 14.68 3.92
CA THR A 29 4.22 13.25 3.65
C THR A 29 5.55 12.52 3.56
N LEU A 30 5.79 11.60 4.50
CA LEU A 30 7.03 10.83 4.62
C LEU A 30 6.96 9.51 3.85
N SER A 31 5.77 8.93 3.75
CA SER A 31 5.49 7.79 2.87
C SER A 31 4.13 8.00 2.22
N ARG A 32 4.05 7.90 0.90
CA ARG A 32 2.83 8.16 0.14
C ARG A 32 1.82 7.00 0.15
N GLY A 33 2.09 5.91 0.85
CA GLY A 33 1.27 4.70 0.76
C GLY A 33 1.59 3.90 -0.50
N GLY A 34 0.57 3.44 -1.21
CA GLY A 34 0.71 2.58 -2.39
C GLY A 34 0.37 1.12 -2.15
N SER A 35 -0.41 0.84 -1.10
CA SER A 35 -0.95 -0.52 -0.89
C SER A 35 -1.78 -0.93 -2.09
N ALA A 36 -1.66 -2.18 -2.55
CA ALA A 36 -2.33 -2.71 -3.73
C ALA A 36 -2.49 -4.23 -3.66
N ILE A 37 -3.47 -4.78 -4.37
CA ILE A 37 -3.71 -6.21 -4.53
C ILE A 37 -3.56 -6.54 -6.01
N TYR A 38 -2.71 -7.52 -6.34
CA TYR A 38 -2.53 -8.00 -7.71
C TYR A 38 -2.82 -9.50 -7.84
N SER A 39 -3.40 -9.89 -8.97
CA SER A 39 -3.59 -11.28 -9.35
C SER A 39 -2.24 -11.97 -9.63
N PRO A 40 -2.21 -13.32 -9.69
CA PRO A 40 -1.00 -14.06 -10.08
C PRO A 40 -0.46 -13.70 -11.47
N LEU A 41 -1.32 -13.23 -12.37
CA LEU A 41 -0.94 -12.79 -13.72
C LEU A 41 -0.53 -11.31 -13.78
N GLY A 42 -0.47 -10.64 -12.64
CA GLY A 42 -0.04 -9.24 -12.54
C GLY A 42 -1.16 -8.21 -12.77
N GLU A 43 -2.41 -8.63 -12.92
CA GLU A 43 -3.55 -7.72 -12.99
C GLU A 43 -3.76 -7.01 -11.65
N CYS A 44 -4.07 -5.71 -11.65
CA CYS A 44 -4.40 -4.97 -10.43
C CYS A 44 -5.86 -5.26 -10.04
N LEU A 45 -6.05 -5.92 -8.90
CA LEU A 45 -7.38 -6.24 -8.36
C LEU A 45 -7.92 -5.13 -7.45
N ALA A 46 -7.04 -4.40 -6.75
CA ALA A 46 -7.40 -3.22 -5.94
C ALA A 46 -6.19 -2.30 -5.71
N GLY A 47 -6.40 -0.99 -5.61
CA GLY A 47 -5.33 0.01 -5.42
C GLY A 47 -4.59 0.36 -6.73
N PRO A 48 -3.37 0.93 -6.66
CA PRO A 48 -2.65 1.33 -5.45
C PRO A 48 -3.25 2.54 -4.73
N LEU A 49 -3.28 2.49 -3.40
CA LEU A 49 -3.81 3.55 -2.54
C LEU A 49 -2.74 4.59 -2.21
N TRP A 50 -2.65 5.64 -3.03
CA TRP A 50 -1.70 6.75 -2.83
C TRP A 50 -2.31 7.91 -2.06
N ASP A 51 -1.45 8.56 -1.27
CA ASP A 51 -1.69 9.83 -0.59
C ASP A 51 -2.91 9.85 0.36
N GLN A 52 -3.35 8.68 0.81
CA GLN A 52 -4.49 8.53 1.71
C GLN A 52 -4.42 7.24 2.53
N GLU A 53 -5.09 7.26 3.68
CA GLU A 53 -5.38 6.07 4.47
C GLU A 53 -6.58 5.32 3.88
N GLY A 54 -6.67 4.01 4.12
CA GLY A 54 -7.81 3.23 3.68
C GLY A 54 -7.58 1.73 3.73
N MET A 55 -8.62 0.99 3.35
CA MET A 55 -8.63 -0.47 3.26
C MET A 55 -8.92 -0.88 1.83
N LEU A 56 -8.14 -1.82 1.31
CA LEU A 56 -8.39 -2.47 0.02
C LEU A 56 -8.95 -3.86 0.27
N VAL A 57 -10.01 -4.21 -0.45
CA VAL A 57 -10.66 -5.52 -0.40
C VAL A 57 -10.83 -5.99 -1.83
N ALA A 58 -10.56 -7.27 -2.08
CA ALA A 58 -10.78 -7.91 -3.37
C ALA A 58 -11.29 -9.33 -3.13
N ASP A 59 -12.26 -9.76 -3.94
CA ASP A 59 -12.68 -11.15 -3.99
C ASP A 59 -11.69 -11.94 -4.85
N LEU A 60 -11.25 -13.08 -4.32
CA LEU A 60 -10.33 -13.97 -5.01
C LEU A 60 -11.07 -15.24 -5.43
N ASP A 61 -11.02 -15.54 -6.72
CA ASP A 61 -11.39 -16.87 -7.19
C ASP A 61 -10.28 -17.85 -6.80
N MET A 62 -10.60 -18.73 -5.85
CA MET A 62 -9.68 -19.77 -5.37
C MET A 62 -9.71 -21.02 -6.25
N GLN A 63 -10.49 -21.02 -7.33
CA GLN A 63 -10.41 -22.12 -8.28
C GLN A 63 -9.01 -22.17 -8.89
N PRO A 64 -8.38 -23.35 -8.93
CA PRO A 64 -7.12 -23.53 -9.62
C PRO A 64 -7.39 -23.41 -11.12
N SER A 65 -7.37 -22.20 -11.65
CA SER A 65 -7.38 -21.99 -13.09
C SER A 65 -5.96 -22.14 -13.64
N HIS A 66 -5.86 -22.91 -14.73
CA HIS A 66 -4.71 -23.11 -15.63
C HIS A 66 -3.81 -24.34 -15.38
N ALA A 67 -4.34 -25.52 -15.71
CA ALA A 67 -3.61 -26.31 -16.71
C ALA A 67 -3.55 -25.44 -17.98
N VAL A 68 -2.34 -25.06 -18.40
CA VAL A 68 -2.13 -24.37 -19.67
C VAL A 68 -2.52 -25.35 -20.77
N ASN A 69 -3.75 -25.27 -21.27
CA ASN A 69 -4.07 -25.89 -22.55
C ASN A 69 -3.47 -25.00 -23.63
N LEU A 70 -2.26 -25.36 -24.06
CA LEU A 70 -1.70 -24.95 -25.34
C LEU A 70 -2.65 -25.49 -26.41
N THR A 71 -3.31 -24.59 -27.14
CA THR A 71 -3.86 -24.90 -28.47
C THR A 71 -2.96 -24.25 -29.50
#